data_AF-A0A925A621-F1
#
_entry.id   AF-A0A925A621-F1
#
_cell.length_a   1.000
_cell.length_b   1.000
_cell.length_c   1.000
_cell.angle_alpha   90.00
_cell.angle_beta   90.00
_cell.angle_gamma   90.00
#
_symmetry.space_group_name_H-M   'P 1'
#
loop_
_entity.id
_entity.type
_entity.pdbx_description
1 polymer ?
#
loop_
_entity_poly.entity_id
_entity_poly.type
_entity_poly.pdbx_seq_one_letter_code
_entity_poly.pdbx_strand_id
1 'polypeptide(L)'
;VISPVDMMNKIGPEGLRFYFANNIPIFDDGEITEDLIISNYNAYLSNGLGNLTNRLIKMMISYDVSVNFDNIDKTDLYKKLEENLTKTLEDFDINHYTHNLWKELSAIDVDIQTKEPFKLFKTNPDEARTIVENMMIRFYTIIYFIQPILPKTVSSIIQHIQDKEMPVKPLFPKVEIEK
;
A
#
# COMPACT_ATOMS: atom_id res chain seq x y z
N VAL A 1 6.37 -29.77 -1.77
CA VAL A 1 6.60 -28.91 -0.59
C VAL A 1 7.27 -27.64 -1.09
N ILE A 2 6.72 -26.47 -0.77
CA ILE A 2 7.27 -25.17 -1.19
C ILE A 2 8.32 -24.75 -0.19
N SER A 3 9.50 -24.36 -0.66
CA SER A 3 10.58 -23.86 0.17
C SER A 3 10.35 -22.38 0.49
N PRO A 4 10.17 -21.99 1.76
CA PRO A 4 10.07 -20.58 2.13
C PRO A 4 11.32 -19.79 1.77
N VAL A 5 12.49 -20.43 1.80
CA VAL A 5 13.77 -19.80 1.43
C VAL A 5 13.78 -19.45 -0.06
N ASP A 6 13.32 -20.36 -0.92
CA ASP A 6 13.28 -20.11 -2.36
C ASP A 6 12.28 -19.00 -2.69
N MET A 7 11.11 -19.02 -2.03
CA MET A 7 10.13 -17.94 -2.20
C MET A 7 10.65 -16.59 -1.69
N MET A 8 11.34 -16.55 -0.56
CA MET A 8 11.98 -15.31 -0.08
C MET A 8 13.05 -14.80 -1.03
N ASN A 9 13.79 -15.67 -1.72
CA ASN A 9 14.75 -15.26 -2.74
C ASN A 9 14.05 -14.65 -3.98
N LYS A 10 12.87 -15.16 -4.34
CA LYS A 10 12.08 -14.69 -5.50
C LYS A 10 11.34 -13.37 -5.23
N ILE A 11 10.57 -13.30 -4.15
CA ILE A 11 9.64 -12.18 -3.86
C ILE A 11 10.00 -11.36 -2.61
N GLY A 12 11.09 -11.71 -1.93
CA GLY A 12 11.51 -11.10 -0.67
C GLY A 12 10.71 -11.60 0.55
N PRO A 13 11.24 -11.37 1.76
CA PRO A 13 10.59 -11.78 3.01
C PRO A 13 9.27 -11.06 3.26
N GLU A 14 9.16 -9.79 2.87
CA GLU A 14 7.94 -9.01 3.07
C GLU A 14 6.83 -9.41 2.08
N GLY A 15 7.19 -9.80 0.86
CA GLY A 15 6.24 -10.38 -0.09
C GLY A 15 5.63 -11.67 0.44
N LEU A 16 6.45 -12.54 1.05
CA LEU A 16 5.97 -13.78 1.65
C LEU A 16 5.12 -13.52 2.91
N ARG A 17 5.52 -12.57 3.77
CA ARG A 17 4.71 -12.13 4.93
C ARG A 17 3.34 -11.64 4.50
N PHE A 18 3.28 -10.81 3.45
CA PHE A 18 2.02 -10.34 2.90
C PHE A 18 1.15 -11.49 2.40
N TYR A 19 1.71 -12.43 1.63
CA TYR A 19 0.95 -13.57 1.13
C TYR A 19 0.28 -14.35 2.28
N PHE A 20 1.02 -14.68 3.33
CA PHE A 20 0.45 -15.36 4.49
C PHE A 20 -0.62 -14.51 5.19
N ALA A 21 -0.36 -13.22 5.39
CA ALA A 21 -1.31 -12.31 6.03
C ALA A 21 -2.60 -12.12 5.24
N ASN A 22 -2.54 -12.15 3.91
CA ASN A 22 -3.66 -11.84 3.02
C ASN A 22 -4.45 -13.08 2.57
N ASN A 23 -3.78 -14.20 2.34
CA ASN A 23 -4.35 -15.34 1.62
C ASN A 23 -4.58 -16.60 2.47
N ILE A 24 -3.89 -16.72 3.61
CA ILE A 24 -3.96 -17.94 4.41
C ILE A 24 -4.84 -17.68 5.64
N PRO A 25 -6.03 -18.29 5.70
CA PRO A 25 -6.90 -18.16 6.87
C PRO A 25 -6.22 -18.79 8.09
N ILE A 26 -6.45 -18.23 9.27
CA ILE A 26 -5.81 -18.71 10.50
C ILE A 26 -6.42 -20.03 10.98
N PHE A 27 -7.72 -20.21 10.76
CA PHE A 27 -8.48 -21.32 11.34
C PHE A 27 -8.76 -22.46 10.34
N ASP A 28 -8.47 -22.26 9.06
CA ASP A 28 -8.75 -23.20 7.98
C ASP A 28 -7.50 -23.50 7.15
N ASP A 29 -7.53 -24.59 6.39
CA ASP A 29 -6.46 -24.92 5.45
C ASP A 29 -6.43 -23.91 4.29
N GLY A 30 -5.27 -23.27 4.09
CA GLY A 30 -5.02 -22.39 2.94
C GLY A 30 -4.36 -23.12 1.77
N GLU A 31 -4.72 -22.73 0.54
CA GLU A 31 -4.03 -23.20 -0.66
C GLU A 31 -2.72 -22.45 -0.85
N ILE A 32 -1.61 -23.18 -1.00
CA ILE A 32 -0.29 -22.60 -1.22
C ILE A 32 0.34 -23.26 -2.44
N THR A 33 0.53 -22.46 -3.50
CA THR A 33 1.32 -22.81 -4.68
C THR A 33 2.29 -21.67 -5.00
N GLU A 34 3.40 -21.97 -5.66
CA GLU A 34 4.33 -20.93 -6.10
C GLU A 34 3.63 -19.89 -6.99
N ASP A 35 2.82 -20.35 -7.95
CA ASP A 35 2.03 -19.51 -8.84
C ASP A 35 1.06 -18.59 -8.08
N LEU A 36 0.39 -19.10 -7.04
CA LEU A 36 -0.49 -18.29 -6.20
C LEU A 36 0.29 -17.21 -5.44
N ILE A 37 1.46 -17.56 -4.89
CA ILE A 37 2.31 -16.60 -4.19
C ILE A 37 2.78 -15.49 -5.15
N ILE A 38 3.32 -15.86 -6.31
CA ILE A 38 3.85 -14.92 -7.29
C ILE A 38 2.73 -14.04 -7.88
N SER A 39 1.58 -14.63 -8.21
CA SER A 39 0.43 -13.88 -8.74
C SER A 39 -0.13 -12.89 -7.73
N ASN A 40 -0.27 -13.26 -6.45
CA ASN A 40 -0.70 -12.34 -5.40
C ASN A 40 0.32 -11.22 -5.14
N TYR A 41 1.60 -11.57 -5.07
CA TYR A 41 2.68 -10.58 -4.95
C TYR A 41 2.62 -9.56 -6.11
N ASN A 42 2.51 -10.04 -7.36
CA ASN A 42 2.44 -9.16 -8.52
C ASN A 42 1.16 -8.31 -8.53
N ALA A 43 0.02 -8.89 -8.17
CA ALA A 43 -1.27 -8.18 -8.18
C ALA A 43 -1.32 -7.09 -7.10
N TYR A 44 -1.08 -7.46 -5.85
CA TYR A 44 -1.34 -6.59 -4.70
C TYR A 44 -0.16 -5.69 -4.33
N LEU A 45 1.08 -6.17 -4.50
CA LEU A 45 2.28 -5.40 -4.14
C LEU A 45 2.85 -4.66 -5.34
N SER A 46 3.22 -5.37 -6.41
CA SER A 46 3.82 -4.74 -7.60
C SER A 46 2.84 -3.83 -8.33
N ASN A 47 1.71 -4.38 -8.78
CA ASN A 47 0.73 -3.63 -9.56
C ASN A 47 -0.15 -2.73 -8.68
N GLY A 48 -0.37 -3.10 -7.42
CA GLY A 48 -1.15 -2.33 -6.44
C GLY A 48 -0.29 -1.29 -5.72
N LEU A 49 0.14 -1.63 -4.50
CA LEU A 49 0.81 -0.71 -3.58
C LEU A 49 2.00 0.04 -4.22
N GLY A 50 2.87 -0.66 -4.95
CA GLY A 50 4.04 -0.09 -5.61
C GLY A 50 3.68 0.96 -6.65
N ASN A 51 2.75 0.66 -7.56
CA ASN A 51 2.30 1.61 -8.58
C ASN A 51 1.53 2.79 -7.99
N LEU A 52 0.70 2.56 -6.96
CA LEU A 52 -0.01 3.64 -6.27
C LEU A 52 0.99 4.59 -5.60
N THR A 53 1.98 4.04 -4.87
CA THR A 53 3.06 4.82 -4.24
C THR A 53 3.77 5.71 -5.27
N ASN A 54 4.22 5.12 -6.39
CA ASN A 54 4.91 5.87 -7.44
C ASN A 54 4.06 7.01 -8.01
N ARG A 55 2.75 6.78 -8.22
CA ARG A 55 1.84 7.81 -8.73
C ARG A 55 1.64 8.95 -7.75
N LEU A 56 1.43 8.63 -6.48
CA LEU A 56 1.21 9.61 -5.42
C LEU A 56 2.46 10.46 -5.18
N ILE A 57 3.63 9.85 -5.01
CA ILE A 57 4.89 10.58 -4.83
C ILE A 57 5.19 11.44 -6.06
N LYS A 58 4.98 10.92 -7.28
CA LYS A 58 5.16 11.71 -8.50
C LYS A 58 4.26 12.93 -8.55
N MET A 59 2.97 12.80 -8.19
CA MET A 59 2.05 13.94 -8.15
C MET A 59 2.43 14.93 -7.05
N MET A 60 2.78 14.45 -5.86
CA MET A 60 3.24 15.28 -4.74
C MET A 60 4.43 16.16 -5.16
N ILE A 61 5.45 15.55 -5.78
CA ILE A 61 6.64 16.27 -6.29
C ILE A 61 6.25 17.22 -7.42
N SER A 62 5.52 16.74 -8.43
CA SER A 62 5.22 17.52 -9.63
C SER A 62 4.33 18.74 -9.34
N TYR A 63 3.46 18.65 -8.34
CA TYR A 63 2.52 19.72 -7.98
C TYR A 63 3.02 20.56 -6.80
N ASP A 64 4.22 20.26 -6.30
CA ASP A 64 4.85 20.85 -5.12
C ASP A 64 3.95 20.83 -3.88
N VAL A 65 3.33 19.68 -3.63
CA VAL A 65 2.50 19.44 -2.45
C VAL A 65 3.41 19.15 -1.27
N SER A 66 3.19 19.89 -0.18
CA SER A 66 3.82 19.64 1.11
C SER A 66 2.74 19.28 2.10
N VAL A 67 2.90 18.15 2.79
CA VAL A 67 1.91 17.64 3.74
C VAL A 67 2.53 17.61 5.12
N ASN A 68 1.80 18.11 6.12
CA ASN A 68 2.19 17.90 7.51
C ASN A 68 1.57 16.59 8.01
N PHE A 69 2.41 15.62 8.34
CA PHE A 69 1.98 14.33 8.90
C PHE A 69 2.02 14.29 10.44
N ASP A 70 2.36 15.41 11.09
CA ASP A 70 2.34 15.52 12.55
C ASP A 70 0.95 15.23 13.11
N ASN A 71 0.90 14.48 14.21
CA ASN A 71 -0.34 14.12 14.89
C ASN A 71 -1.36 13.39 14.01
N ILE A 72 -0.90 12.65 12.98
CA ILE A 72 -1.79 11.86 12.12
C ILE A 72 -2.68 10.90 12.94
N ASP A 73 -2.13 10.36 14.04
CA ASP A 73 -2.77 9.49 15.03
C ASP A 73 -3.96 10.15 15.75
N LYS A 74 -4.03 11.49 15.74
CA LYS A 74 -5.12 12.25 16.37
C LYS A 74 -6.25 12.60 15.41
N THR A 75 -6.07 12.38 14.11
CA THR A 75 -7.06 12.72 13.08
C THR A 75 -8.28 11.80 13.13
N ASP A 76 -9.44 12.30 12.71
CA ASP A 76 -10.66 11.48 12.62
C ASP A 76 -10.53 10.35 11.59
N LEU A 77 -9.74 10.58 10.54
CA LEU A 77 -9.42 9.57 9.55
C LEU A 77 -8.67 8.39 10.17
N TYR A 78 -7.63 8.67 10.97
CA TYR A 78 -6.87 7.63 11.68
C TYR A 78 -7.78 6.85 12.63
N LYS A 79 -8.53 7.54 13.50
CA LYS A 79 -9.41 6.90 14.48
C LYS A 79 -10.47 6.02 13.82
N LYS A 80 -11.06 6.48 12.71
CA LYS A 80 -12.04 5.70 11.96
C LYS A 80 -11.42 4.45 11.33
N LEU A 81 -10.20 4.57 10.79
CA LEU A 81 -9.51 3.42 10.22
C LEU A 81 -9.10 2.43 11.33
N GLU A 82 -8.58 2.93 12.44
CA GLU A 82 -8.23 2.14 13.63
C GLU A 82 -9.45 1.37 14.17
N GLU A 83 -10.61 2.02 14.32
CA GLU A 83 -11.82 1.37 14.80
C GLU A 83 -12.28 0.25 13.85
N ASN A 84 -12.22 0.47 12.54
CA ASN A 84 -12.60 -0.52 11.55
C ASN A 84 -11.64 -1.72 11.53
N LEU A 85 -10.35 -1.47 11.73
CA LEU A 85 -9.32 -2.50 11.70
C LEU A 85 -9.22 -3.28 13.02
N THR A 86 -9.39 -2.62 14.16
CA THR A 86 -9.30 -3.26 15.48
C THR A 86 -10.32 -4.38 15.64
N LYS A 87 -11.55 -4.17 15.11
CA LYS A 87 -12.60 -5.20 15.09
C LYS A 87 -12.16 -6.49 14.39
N THR A 88 -11.35 -6.39 13.32
CA THR A 88 -10.83 -7.58 12.63
C THR A 88 -9.71 -8.28 13.42
N LEU A 89 -8.93 -7.52 14.20
CA LEU A 89 -7.83 -8.08 14.99
C LEU A 89 -8.30 -8.75 16.29
N GLU A 90 -9.43 -8.33 16.86
CA GLU A 90 -10.03 -8.96 18.05
C GLU A 90 -10.35 -10.44 17.83
N ASP A 91 -10.75 -10.80 16.61
CA ASP A 91 -11.03 -12.18 16.19
C ASP A 91 -9.82 -12.90 15.57
N PHE A 92 -8.63 -12.28 15.64
CA PHE A 92 -7.40 -12.72 14.95
C PHE A 92 -7.56 -12.83 13.42
N ASP A 93 -8.51 -12.14 12.79
CA ASP A 93 -8.73 -12.21 11.35
C ASP A 93 -7.76 -11.29 10.57
N ILE A 94 -6.51 -11.74 10.45
CA ILE A 94 -5.44 -11.01 9.72
C ILE A 94 -5.74 -10.89 8.23
N ASN A 95 -6.44 -11.86 7.64
CA ASN A 95 -6.84 -11.81 6.23
C ASN A 95 -7.80 -10.65 5.98
N HIS A 96 -8.84 -10.53 6.81
CA HIS A 96 -9.78 -9.41 6.70
C HIS A 96 -9.13 -8.07 7.03
N TYR A 97 -8.24 -8.01 8.03
CA TYR A 97 -7.42 -6.83 8.29
C TYR A 97 -6.68 -6.37 7.03
N THR A 98 -5.99 -7.30 6.36
CA THR A 98 -5.22 -7.02 5.15
C THR A 98 -6.12 -6.64 3.98
N HIS A 99 -7.24 -7.35 3.75
CA HIS A 99 -8.20 -7.00 2.70
C HIS A 99 -8.79 -5.60 2.88
N ASN A 100 -9.09 -5.19 4.11
CA ASN A 100 -9.60 -3.85 4.39
C ASN A 100 -8.56 -2.76 4.08
N LEU A 101 -7.29 -2.97 4.41
CA LEU A 101 -6.21 -2.05 4.02
C LEU A 101 -6.08 -1.91 2.50
N TRP A 102 -6.11 -3.03 1.75
CA TRP A 102 -6.01 -2.98 0.29
C TRP A 102 -7.26 -2.39 -0.38
N LYS A 103 -8.43 -2.52 0.24
CA LYS A 103 -9.64 -1.82 -0.18
C LYS A 103 -9.49 -0.30 -0.03
N GLU A 104 -8.91 0.17 1.08
CA GLU A 104 -8.62 1.58 1.29
C GLU A 104 -7.59 2.12 0.28
N LEU A 105 -6.53 1.36 -0.02
CA LEU A 105 -5.58 1.71 -1.10
C LEU A 105 -6.27 1.82 -2.47
N SER A 106 -7.11 0.84 -2.81
CA SER A 106 -7.85 0.82 -4.07
C SER A 106 -8.80 2.01 -4.21
N ALA A 107 -9.38 2.49 -3.11
CA ALA A 107 -10.22 3.67 -3.11
C ALA A 107 -9.45 4.96 -3.43
N ILE A 108 -8.17 5.07 -3.04
CA ILE A 108 -7.31 6.19 -3.48
C ILE A 108 -7.08 6.11 -4.99
N ASP A 109 -6.88 4.90 -5.51
CA ASP A 109 -6.75 4.68 -6.95
C ASP A 109 -8.00 5.13 -7.73
N VAL A 110 -9.18 4.81 -7.22
CA VAL A 110 -10.46 5.30 -7.75
C VAL A 110 -10.54 6.82 -7.65
N ASP A 111 -10.11 7.43 -6.55
CA ASP A 111 -10.08 8.89 -6.41
C ASP A 111 -9.17 9.54 -7.47
N ILE A 112 -8.02 8.95 -7.80
CA ILE A 112 -7.13 9.47 -8.85
C ILE A 112 -7.82 9.44 -10.21
N GLN A 113 -8.54 8.37 -10.54
CA GLN A 113 -9.23 8.22 -11.82
C GLN A 113 -10.47 9.11 -11.93
N THR A 114 -11.18 9.32 -10.83
CA THR A 114 -12.45 10.07 -10.84
C THR A 114 -12.23 11.58 -10.68
N LYS A 115 -11.29 12.00 -9.83
CA LYS A 115 -10.96 13.42 -9.61
C LYS A 115 -9.98 13.98 -10.64
N GLU A 116 -9.30 13.08 -11.37
CA GLU A 116 -8.37 13.40 -12.46
C GLU A 116 -7.41 14.58 -12.17
N PRO A 117 -6.66 14.56 -11.04
CA PRO A 117 -5.84 15.71 -10.62
C PRO A 117 -4.79 16.10 -11.66
N PHE A 118 -4.35 15.17 -12.52
CA PHE A 118 -3.44 15.41 -13.64
C PHE A 118 -4.02 16.27 -14.77
N LYS A 119 -5.34 16.24 -14.97
CA LYS A 119 -6.03 17.17 -15.88
C LYS A 119 -6.33 18.46 -15.13
N LEU A 120 -6.86 18.35 -13.91
CA LEU A 120 -7.27 19.50 -13.11
C LEU A 120 -6.10 20.45 -12.83
N PHE A 121 -4.89 19.95 -12.61
CA PHE A 121 -3.71 20.78 -12.37
C PHE A 121 -3.40 21.75 -13.53
N LYS A 122 -3.85 21.45 -14.76
CA LYS A 122 -3.65 22.34 -15.92
C LYS A 122 -4.62 23.53 -15.92
N THR A 123 -5.75 23.41 -15.25
CA THR A 123 -6.83 24.41 -15.27
C THR A 123 -7.06 25.07 -13.91
N ASN A 124 -6.92 24.30 -12.82
CA ASN A 124 -7.04 24.75 -11.44
C ASN A 124 -5.98 24.08 -10.55
N PRO A 125 -4.73 24.59 -10.54
CA PRO A 125 -3.62 24.00 -9.79
C PRO A 125 -3.87 23.87 -8.28
N ASP A 126 -4.51 24.86 -7.66
CA ASP A 126 -4.70 24.88 -6.19
C ASP A 126 -5.70 23.83 -5.72
N GLU A 127 -6.77 23.62 -6.48
CA GLU A 127 -7.72 22.53 -6.23
C GLU A 127 -7.06 21.15 -6.42
N ALA A 128 -6.27 20.98 -7.48
CA ALA A 128 -5.52 19.74 -7.71
C ALA A 128 -4.51 19.45 -6.58
N ARG A 129 -3.81 20.47 -6.08
CA ARG A 129 -2.92 20.34 -4.90
C ARG A 129 -3.68 19.89 -3.67
N THR A 130 -4.83 20.51 -3.40
CA THR A 130 -5.69 20.15 -2.27
C THR A 130 -6.17 18.69 -2.35
N ILE A 131 -6.53 18.23 -3.55
CA ILE A 131 -6.93 16.83 -3.76
C ILE A 131 -5.76 15.88 -3.49
N VAL A 132 -4.58 16.18 -4.03
CA VAL A 132 -3.38 15.35 -3.84
C VAL A 132 -2.91 15.36 -2.38
N GLU A 133 -2.97 16.49 -1.69
CA GLU A 133 -2.68 16.59 -0.25
C GLU A 133 -3.59 15.64 0.55
N ASN A 134 -4.90 15.68 0.31
CA ASN A 134 -5.84 14.78 0.99
C ASN A 134 -5.57 13.30 0.67
N MET A 135 -5.21 12.97 -0.59
CA MET A 135 -4.81 11.61 -0.97
C MET A 135 -3.53 11.17 -0.25
N MET A 136 -2.54 12.06 -0.12
CA MET A 136 -1.28 11.79 0.57
C MET A 136 -1.48 11.57 2.07
N ILE A 137 -2.33 12.38 2.72
CA ILE A 137 -2.71 12.19 4.13
C ILE A 137 -3.34 10.80 4.31
N ARG A 138 -4.34 10.47 3.48
CA ARG A 138 -5.01 9.16 3.54
C ARG A 138 -4.05 8.01 3.29
N PHE A 139 -3.20 8.12 2.28
CA PHE A 139 -2.20 7.12 1.95
C PHE A 139 -1.23 6.91 3.12
N TYR A 140 -0.68 7.98 3.69
CA TYR A 140 0.24 7.91 4.82
C TYR A 140 -0.40 7.22 6.04
N THR A 141 -1.66 7.54 6.35
CA THR A 141 -2.41 6.87 7.42
C THR A 141 -2.53 5.37 7.17
N ILE A 142 -2.86 4.94 5.95
CA ILE A 142 -2.98 3.50 5.61
C ILE A 142 -1.61 2.81 5.71
N ILE A 143 -0.55 3.46 5.23
CA ILE A 143 0.83 2.96 5.27
C ILE A 143 1.28 2.67 6.71
N TYR A 144 0.88 3.50 7.68
CA TYR A 144 1.14 3.26 9.09
C TYR A 144 0.56 1.92 9.57
N PHE A 145 -0.68 1.60 9.21
CA PHE A 145 -1.31 0.32 9.55
C PHE A 145 -0.76 -0.88 8.76
N ILE A 146 -0.10 -0.65 7.63
CA ILE A 146 0.59 -1.73 6.88
C ILE A 146 1.92 -2.15 7.54
N GLN A 147 2.47 -1.33 8.44
CA GLN A 147 3.79 -1.54 9.06
C GLN A 147 3.99 -2.93 9.71
N PRO A 148 3.01 -3.56 10.38
CA PRO A 148 3.16 -4.90 10.93
C PRO A 148 3.37 -5.99 9.85
N ILE A 149 3.01 -5.72 8.60
CA ILE A 149 3.10 -6.67 7.47
C ILE A 149 4.36 -6.39 6.64
N LEU A 150 4.59 -5.11 6.29
CA LEU A 150 5.67 -4.65 5.39
C LEU A 150 6.59 -3.58 6.04
N PRO A 151 7.23 -3.85 7.19
CA PRO A 151 7.94 -2.82 7.96
C PRO A 151 9.04 -2.06 7.18
N LYS A 152 9.88 -2.76 6.39
CA LYS A 152 10.97 -2.15 5.61
C LYS A 152 10.42 -1.35 4.44
N THR A 153 9.42 -1.88 3.74
CA THR A 153 8.74 -1.16 2.66
C THR A 153 8.10 0.12 3.20
N VAL A 154 7.38 0.05 4.32
CA VAL A 154 6.75 1.23 4.95
C VAL A 154 7.79 2.29 5.29
N SER A 155 8.91 1.92 5.91
CA SER A 155 10.01 2.86 6.16
C SER A 155 10.56 3.49 4.88
N SER A 156 10.73 2.69 3.80
CA SER A 156 11.18 3.20 2.50
C SER A 156 10.18 4.18 1.88
N ILE A 157 8.87 3.89 1.96
CA ILE A 157 7.82 4.78 1.45
C ILE A 157 7.84 6.11 2.20
N ILE A 158 7.88 6.06 3.54
CA ILE A 158 7.92 7.26 4.38
C ILE A 158 9.16 8.11 4.05
N GLN A 159 10.32 7.49 3.89
CA GLN A 159 11.55 8.19 3.51
C GLN A 159 11.40 8.91 2.17
N HIS A 160 10.87 8.25 1.14
CA HIS A 160 10.65 8.88 -0.17
C HIS A 160 9.64 10.03 -0.13
N ILE A 161 8.62 9.95 0.73
CA ILE A 161 7.67 11.04 0.96
C ILE A 161 8.37 12.23 1.63
N GLN A 162 9.17 11.99 2.66
CA GLN A 162 9.89 13.02 3.41
C GLN A 162 10.93 13.73 2.55
N ASP A 163 11.70 12.97 1.78
CA ASP A 163 12.76 13.49 0.91
C ASP A 163 12.19 14.12 -0.36
N LYS A 164 10.90 13.88 -0.67
CA LYS A 164 10.27 14.23 -1.95
C LYS A 164 11.04 13.65 -3.14
N GLU A 165 11.41 12.38 -3.04
CA GLU A 165 12.20 11.69 -4.05
C GLU A 165 11.49 10.44 -4.57
N MET A 166 11.65 10.18 -5.86
CA MET A 166 11.15 8.95 -6.47
C MET A 166 12.02 7.75 -6.05
N PRO A 167 11.43 6.56 -5.83
CA PRO A 167 12.21 5.34 -5.69
C PRO A 167 13.09 5.09 -6.92
N VAL A 168 14.40 4.88 -6.71
CA VAL A 168 15.37 4.62 -7.79
C VAL A 168 15.09 3.26 -8.46
N LYS A 169 14.56 2.31 -7.70
CA LYS A 169 14.10 1.00 -8.17
C LYS A 169 12.64 0.81 -7.78
N PRO A 170 11.87 0.01 -8.53
CA PRO A 170 10.53 -0.38 -8.10
C PRO A 170 10.58 -0.99 -6.69
N LEU A 171 9.70 -0.54 -5.80
CA LEU A 171 9.55 -1.10 -4.44
C LEU A 171 9.28 -2.61 -4.48
N PHE A 172 8.55 -3.04 -5.51
CA PHE A 172 8.20 -4.43 -5.77
C PHE A 172 8.44 -4.76 -7.25
N PRO A 173 9.65 -5.22 -7.61
CA PRO A 173 9.93 -5.70 -8.95
C PRO A 173 8.98 -6.85 -9.32
N LYS A 174 8.45 -6.87 -10.54
CA LYS A 174 7.61 -7.97 -11.02
C LYS A 174 8.41 -9.27 -11.06
N VAL A 175 7.77 -10.37 -10.70
CA VAL A 175 8.33 -11.71 -10.76
C VAL A 175 7.57 -12.52 -11.79
N GLU A 176 8.27 -13.20 -12.69
CA GLU A 176 7.62 -14.06 -13.69
C GLU A 176 7.26 -15.41 -13.10
N ILE A 177 6.16 -16.00 -13.58
CA ILE A 177 5.80 -17.38 -13.28
C ILE A 177 6.52 -18.25 -14.31
N GLU A 178 7.43 -19.10 -13.85
CA GLU A 178 8.11 -20.07 -14.70
C GLU A 178 7.07 -21.10 -15.20
N LYS A 179 6.97 -21.27 -16.52
CA LYS A 179 6.03 -22.20 -17.17
C LYS A 179 6.60 -23.60 -17.31
#